data_AF-T1BBB1-F1
#
_entry.id   AF-T1BBB1-F1
#
_cell.length_a   1.000
_cell.length_b   1.000
_cell.length_c   1.000
_cell.angle_alpha   90.00
_cell.angle_beta   90.00
_cell.angle_gamma   90.00
#
_symmetry.space_group_name_H-M   'P 1'
#
loop_
_entity.id
_entity.type
_entity.pdbx_description
1 polymer ?
#
loop_
_entity_poly.entity_id
_entity_poly.type
_entity_poly.pdbx_seq_one_letter_code
_entity_poly.pdbx_strand_id
1 'polypeptide(L)'
;EHWREFVRAWDGAVVHLTMYGIPIDRAAPRIRRHSRVLIVVGGAKVPPQLYRLASYNVAVGHQPHSEVAALAIALDRLLGAPPPRSFRGAKHRIAPSARGKKVLPAKRTRA
;
A
#
# COMPACT_ATOMS: atom_id res chain seq x y z
N GLU A 1 -20.44 1.19 10.06
CA GLU A 1 -20.01 0.46 8.84
C GLU A 1 -20.22 1.33 7.58
N HIS A 2 -19.25 2.17 7.20
CA HIS A 2 -19.41 3.11 6.05
C HIS A 2 -18.43 2.86 4.89
N TRP A 3 -17.70 1.74 4.91
CA TRP A 3 -16.70 1.46 3.88
C TRP A 3 -17.33 1.31 2.48
N ARG A 4 -18.57 0.82 2.39
CA ARG A 4 -19.26 0.60 1.10
C ARG A 4 -19.52 1.92 0.37
N GLU A 5 -19.99 2.92 1.09
CA GLU A 5 -20.23 4.26 0.56
C GLU A 5 -18.92 4.94 0.19
N PHE A 6 -17.91 4.83 1.06
CA PHE A 6 -16.58 5.36 0.79
C PHE A 6 -15.96 4.77 -0.49
N VAL A 7 -16.01 3.45 -0.66
CA VAL A 7 -15.50 2.77 -1.86
C VAL A 7 -16.29 3.19 -3.11
N ARG A 8 -17.62 3.32 -3.02
CA ARG A 8 -18.45 3.77 -4.16
C ARG A 8 -18.21 5.22 -4.55
N ALA A 9 -17.93 6.09 -3.59
CA ALA A 9 -17.66 7.51 -3.81
C ALA A 9 -16.21 7.81 -4.18
N TRP A 10 -15.33 6.81 -4.19
CA TRP A 10 -13.91 7.02 -4.48
C TRP A 10 -13.69 7.36 -5.95
N ASP A 11 -13.16 8.56 -6.20
CA ASP A 11 -12.69 8.98 -7.52
C ASP A 11 -11.24 8.52 -7.75
N GLY A 12 -11.10 7.39 -8.42
CA GLY A 12 -9.83 6.73 -8.74
C GLY A 12 -9.92 5.21 -8.76
N ALA A 13 -8.78 4.53 -8.84
CA ALA A 13 -8.74 3.07 -8.84
C ALA A 13 -8.93 2.50 -7.43
N VAL A 14 -9.85 1.54 -7.29
CA VAL A 14 -9.99 0.72 -6.09
C VAL A 14 -9.26 -0.61 -6.30
N VAL A 15 -8.22 -0.84 -5.52
CA VAL A 15 -7.37 -2.04 -5.57
C VAL A 15 -7.61 -2.87 -4.33
N HIS A 16 -8.30 -4.00 -4.49
CA HIS A 16 -8.52 -4.97 -3.42
C HIS A 16 -7.42 -6.02 -3.44
N LEU A 17 -6.65 -6.10 -2.34
CA LEU A 17 -5.62 -7.13 -2.18
C LEU A 17 -6.24 -8.43 -1.66
N THR A 18 -6.12 -9.48 -2.46
CA THR A 18 -6.69 -10.80 -2.18
C THR A 18 -5.88 -11.88 -2.88
N MET A 19 -5.64 -13.02 -2.22
CA MET A 19 -4.90 -14.13 -2.82
C MET A 19 -5.58 -14.70 -4.09
N TYR A 20 -6.87 -14.42 -4.30
CA TYR A 20 -7.65 -14.86 -5.46
C TYR A 20 -7.56 -13.91 -6.66
N GLY A 21 -6.86 -12.78 -6.53
CA GLY A 21 -6.76 -11.74 -7.55
C GLY A 21 -5.78 -12.05 -8.69
N ILE A 22 -5.64 -11.10 -9.61
CA ILE A 22 -4.63 -11.13 -10.69
C ILE A 22 -3.25 -10.84 -10.09
N PRO A 23 -2.17 -11.51 -10.52
CA PRO A 23 -0.81 -11.21 -10.03
C PRO A 23 -0.45 -9.74 -10.13
N ILE A 24 0.11 -9.18 -9.04
CA ILE A 24 0.48 -7.76 -8.93
C ILE A 24 1.34 -7.28 -10.10
N ASP A 25 2.28 -8.10 -10.59
CA ASP A 25 3.18 -7.73 -11.69
C ASP A 25 2.44 -7.49 -13.02
N ARG A 26 1.31 -8.18 -13.23
CA ARG A 26 0.45 -7.96 -14.40
C ARG A 26 -0.48 -6.78 -14.22
N ALA A 27 -0.93 -6.52 -12.99
CA ALA A 27 -1.88 -5.45 -12.70
C ALA A 27 -1.20 -4.07 -12.55
N ALA A 28 0.01 -4.04 -12.00
CA ALA A 28 0.73 -2.81 -11.64
C ALA A 28 0.87 -1.80 -12.80
N PRO A 29 1.23 -2.19 -14.04
CA PRO A 29 1.33 -1.23 -15.15
C PRO A 29 0.03 -0.48 -15.45
N ARG A 30 -1.12 -1.09 -15.19
CA ARG A 30 -2.45 -0.46 -15.36
C ARG A 30 -2.81 0.40 -14.16
N ILE A 31 -2.56 -0.09 -12.94
CA ILE A 31 -2.86 0.63 -11.70
C ILE A 31 -2.04 1.93 -11.62
N ARG A 32 -0.77 1.91 -12.02
CA ARG A 32 0.14 3.07 -11.99
C ARG A 32 -0.28 4.24 -12.90
N ARG A 33 -1.24 4.02 -13.80
CA ARG A 33 -1.80 5.08 -14.66
C ARG A 33 -2.84 5.93 -13.94
N HIS A 34 -3.33 5.48 -12.79
CA HIS A 34 -4.30 6.22 -11.98
C HIS A 34 -3.57 7.19 -11.06
N SER A 35 -4.05 8.44 -11.01
CA SER A 35 -3.53 9.48 -10.11
C SER A 35 -3.90 9.26 -8.66
N ARG A 36 -5.01 8.52 -8.42
CA ARG A 36 -5.56 8.23 -7.09
C ARG A 36 -5.84 6.73 -6.99
N VAL A 37 -5.30 6.10 -5.97
CA VAL A 37 -5.47 4.66 -5.71
C VAL A 37 -5.93 4.46 -4.26
N LEU A 38 -7.04 3.74 -4.09
CA LEU A 38 -7.49 3.23 -2.81
C LEU A 38 -7.10 1.75 -2.71
N ILE A 39 -6.19 1.43 -1.80
CA ILE A 39 -5.84 0.04 -1.50
C ILE A 39 -6.74 -0.45 -0.37
N VAL A 40 -7.48 -1.51 -0.65
CA VAL A 40 -8.31 -2.22 0.34
C VAL A 40 -7.60 -3.50 0.71
N VAL A 41 -7.20 -3.61 1.97
CA VAL A 41 -6.71 -4.85 2.57
C VAL A 41 -7.84 -5.54 3.31
N GLY A 42 -7.98 -6.84 3.10
CA GLY A 42 -8.98 -7.67 3.77
C GLY A 42 -8.48 -8.25 5.10
N GLY A 43 -9.40 -8.42 6.06
CA GLY A 43 -9.25 -9.32 7.19
C GLY A 43 -9.84 -10.70 6.90
N ALA A 44 -9.96 -11.56 7.93
CA ALA A 44 -10.29 -12.99 7.80
C ALA A 44 -11.53 -13.34 6.93
N LYS A 45 -12.50 -12.44 6.76
CA LYS A 45 -13.67 -12.66 5.88
C LYS A 45 -14.05 -11.38 5.13
N VAL A 46 -13.62 -11.29 3.88
CA VAL A 46 -13.97 -10.18 2.99
C VAL A 46 -15.36 -10.41 2.35
N PRO A 47 -16.30 -9.44 2.41
CA PRO A 47 -17.59 -9.56 1.76
C PRO A 47 -17.49 -9.71 0.23
N PRO A 48 -18.25 -10.61 -0.42
CA PRO A 48 -18.23 -10.78 -1.88
C PRO A 48 -18.53 -9.51 -2.68
N GLN A 49 -19.27 -8.57 -2.09
CA GLN A 49 -19.57 -7.27 -2.68
C GLN A 49 -18.30 -6.45 -2.98
N LEU A 50 -17.26 -6.56 -2.15
CA LEU A 50 -16.01 -5.82 -2.37
C LEU A 50 -15.32 -6.26 -3.67
N TYR A 51 -15.37 -7.55 -4.00
CA TYR A 51 -14.79 -8.06 -5.26
C TYR A 51 -15.42 -7.40 -6.48
N ARG A 52 -16.72 -7.08 -6.42
CA ARG A 52 -17.43 -6.41 -7.51
C ARG A 52 -17.22 -4.90 -7.53
N LEU A 53 -17.04 -4.28 -6.36
CA LEU A 53 -16.80 -2.84 -6.23
C LEU A 53 -15.36 -2.44 -6.58
N ALA A 54 -14.40 -3.36 -6.43
CA ALA A 54 -13.00 -3.09 -6.74
C ALA A 54 -12.76 -2.99 -8.26
N SER A 55 -12.02 -1.96 -8.69
CA SER A 55 -11.53 -1.85 -10.06
C SER A 55 -10.52 -2.96 -10.39
N TYR A 56 -9.74 -3.38 -9.39
CA TYR A 56 -8.76 -4.45 -9.50
C TYR A 56 -8.82 -5.35 -8.26
N ASN A 57 -8.98 -6.66 -8.48
CA ASN A 57 -8.68 -7.67 -7.47
C ASN A 57 -7.27 -8.19 -7.74
N VAL A 58 -6.35 -8.00 -6.79
CA VAL A 58 -4.91 -8.19 -7.01
C VAL A 58 -4.32 -9.14 -5.98
N ALA A 59 -3.54 -10.10 -6.47
CA ALA A 59 -2.82 -11.07 -5.67
C ALA A 59 -1.33 -10.70 -5.56
N VAL A 60 -0.84 -10.63 -4.33
CA VAL A 60 0.59 -10.58 -4.01
C VAL A 60 1.05 -12.01 -3.72
N GLY A 61 1.07 -12.83 -4.76
CA GLY A 61 1.09 -14.28 -4.60
C GLY A 61 -0.29 -14.84 -4.21
N HIS A 62 -0.43 -16.16 -4.35
CA HIS A 62 -1.72 -16.86 -4.23
C HIS A 62 -1.82 -17.74 -2.98
N GLN A 63 -0.83 -17.67 -2.09
CA GLN A 63 -0.84 -18.40 -0.82
C GLN A 63 -1.45 -17.52 0.28
N PRO A 64 -2.15 -18.09 1.26
CA PRO A 64 -2.64 -17.34 2.41
C PRO A 64 -1.45 -16.81 3.23
N HIS A 65 -1.39 -15.48 3.39
CA HIS A 65 -0.37 -14.81 4.20
C HIS A 65 -0.92 -13.50 4.76
N SER A 66 -0.06 -12.72 5.41
CA SER A 66 -0.45 -11.44 6.01
C SER A 66 -0.81 -10.37 4.98
N GLU A 67 -1.88 -9.65 5.28
CA GLU A 67 -2.30 -8.41 4.66
C GLU A 67 -1.23 -7.30 4.78
N VAL A 68 -0.41 -7.31 5.84
CA VAL A 68 0.70 -6.37 6.03
C VAL A 68 1.78 -6.63 4.98
N ALA A 69 2.12 -7.90 4.75
CA ALA A 69 3.08 -8.29 3.71
C ALA A 69 2.53 -7.98 2.31
N ALA A 70 1.24 -8.24 2.08
CA ALA A 70 0.56 -7.89 0.83
C ALA A 70 0.66 -6.38 0.55
N LEU A 71 0.36 -5.55 1.55
CA LEU A 71 0.40 -4.10 1.42
C LEU A 71 1.82 -3.59 1.16
N ALA A 72 2.82 -4.08 1.90
CA ALA A 72 4.21 -3.66 1.74
C ALA A 72 4.72 -3.92 0.31
N ILE A 73 4.49 -5.12 -0.22
CA ILE A 73 4.92 -5.48 -1.57
C ILE A 73 4.08 -4.74 -2.62
N ALA A 74 2.76 -4.60 -2.41
CA ALA A 74 1.93 -3.84 -3.33
C ALA A 74 2.40 -2.38 -3.46
N LEU A 75 2.70 -1.71 -2.34
CA LEU A 75 3.23 -0.34 -2.36
C LEU A 75 4.60 -0.28 -3.05
N ASP A 76 5.50 -1.23 -2.79
CA ASP A 76 6.80 -1.32 -3.46
C ASP A 76 6.64 -1.43 -4.99
N ARG A 77 5.79 -2.33 -5.46
CA ARG A 77 5.55 -2.54 -6.91
C ARG A 77 4.82 -1.39 -7.59
N LEU A 78 3.91 -0.72 -6.89
CA LEU A 78 3.11 0.38 -7.43
C LEU A 78 3.88 1.70 -7.43
N LEU A 79 4.61 2.02 -6.37
CA LEU A 79 5.39 3.24 -6.30
C LEU A 79 6.69 3.11 -7.10
N GLY A 80 7.30 1.92 -7.11
CA GLY A 80 8.56 1.64 -7.81
C GLY A 80 9.72 2.49 -7.31
N ALA A 81 9.60 3.04 -6.09
CA ALA A 81 10.61 3.83 -5.42
C ALA A 81 10.67 3.41 -3.95
N PRO A 82 11.86 3.37 -3.34
CA PRO A 82 11.99 3.05 -1.93
C PRO A 82 11.27 4.09 -1.06
N PRO A 83 10.80 3.71 0.14
CA PRO A 83 10.23 4.66 1.07
C PRO A 83 11.24 5.78 1.41
N PRO A 84 10.75 6.99 1.73
CA PRO A 84 11.62 8.13 1.99
C PRO A 84 12.51 7.88 3.21
N ARG A 85 13.78 8.28 3.12
CA ARG A 85 14.75 8.15 4.24
C ARG A 85 14.40 9.05 5.44
N SER A 86 13.57 10.07 5.24
CA SER A 86 13.10 10.98 6.27
C SER A 86 11.79 11.64 5.88
N PHE A 87 10.97 12.00 6.87
CA PHE A 87 9.74 12.76 6.69
C PHE A 87 9.94 14.23 7.05
N ARG A 88 9.23 15.14 6.37
CA ARG A 88 9.23 16.57 6.71
C ARG A 88 8.72 16.75 8.15
N GLY A 89 9.44 17.51 8.97
CA GLY A 89 9.07 17.74 10.38
C GLY A 89 9.30 16.54 11.30
N ALA A 90 10.02 15.50 10.86
CA ALA A 90 10.44 14.43 11.75
C ALA A 90 11.21 15.02 12.95
N LYS A 91 11.04 14.46 14.15
CA LYS A 91 11.84 14.84 15.33
C LYS A 91 13.18 14.10 15.37
N HIS A 92 13.18 12.87 14.86
CA HIS A 92 14.33 11.97 14.84
C HIS A 92 14.45 11.31 13.46
N ARG A 93 15.68 10.89 13.12
CA ARG A 93 15.96 10.02 11.98
C ARG A 93 16.92 8.91 12.40
N ILE A 94 16.76 7.74 11.81
CA ILE A 94 17.65 6.60 12.02
C ILE A 94 18.78 6.66 11.00
N ALA A 95 20.04 6.61 11.45
CA ALA A 95 21.19 6.46 10.57
C ALA A 95 21.52 4.96 10.43
N PRO A 96 21.60 4.42 9.20
CA PRO A 96 21.97 3.03 8.98
C PRO A 96 23.30 2.69 9.67
N SER A 97 23.34 1.54 10.33
CA SER A 97 24.52 1.05 11.04
C SER A 97 24.56 -0.48 10.96
N ALA A 98 25.69 -1.03 10.54
CA ALA A 98 25.86 -2.49 10.41
C ALA A 98 25.82 -3.21 11.76
N ARG A 99 26.29 -2.55 12.83
CA ARG A 99 26.39 -3.11 14.19
C ARG A 99 26.12 -2.04 15.24
N GLY A 100 24.85 -1.64 15.39
CA GLY A 100 24.43 -0.72 16.45
C GLY A 100 23.16 0.05 16.13
N LYS A 101 22.73 0.91 17.06
CA LYS A 101 21.54 1.76 16.93
C LYS A 101 21.98 3.22 16.94
N LYS A 102 21.78 3.94 15.83
CA LYS A 102 22.14 5.37 15.73
C LYS A 102 20.90 6.20 15.43
N VAL A 103 20.46 6.95 16.44
CA VAL A 103 19.33 7.88 16.34
C VAL A 103 19.89 9.30 16.31
N LEU A 104 19.47 10.09 15.33
CA LEU A 104 19.90 11.49 15.18
C LEU A 104 18.69 12.41 15.32
N PRO A 105 18.83 13.59 15.96
CA PRO A 105 17.82 14.63 15.85
C PRO A 105 17.70 15.06 14.38
N ALA A 106 16.47 15.25 13.90
CA ALA A 106 16.26 15.78 12.57
C ALA A 106 16.58 17.28 12.56
N LYS A 107 17.43 17.73 11.61
CA LYS A 107 17.72 19.17 11.46
C LYS A 107 16.42 19.88 11.05
N ARG A 108 16.05 20.98 11.73
CA ARG A 108 15.03 21.92 11.23
C ARG A 108 15.53 22.42 9.88
N THR A 109 14.94 21.97 8.77
CA THR A 109 15.06 22.69 7.51
C THR A 109 14.45 24.07 7.76
N ARG A 110 15.28 25.12 7.73
CA ARG A 110 14.76 26.50 7.68
C ARG A 110 13.92 26.59 6.40
N ALA A 111 12.71 27.13 6.54
CA ALA A 111 11.82 27.44 5.43
C ALA A 111 12.49 28.46 4.50
#